data_AF-A0A6L8GCP3-F1
#
_entry.id   AF-A0A6L8GCP3-F1
#
_cell.length_a   1.000
_cell.length_b   1.000
_cell.length_c   1.000
_cell.angle_alpha   90.00
_cell.angle_beta   90.00
_cell.angle_gamma   90.00
#
_symmetry.space_group_name_H-M   'P 1'
#
loop_
_entity.id
_entity.type
_entity.pdbx_description
1 polymer ?
#
loop_
_entity_poly.entity_id
_entity_poly.type
_entity_poly.pdbx_seq_one_letter_code
_entity_poly.pdbx_strand_id
1 'polypeptide(L)'
;MVPWYGWPVDESTGYRTGRHCVFALHVHLVFVTKYRRGVLSRPAVEDLRHVFAKVCHDFEAELVECDGEDDHVHLLVNYPPKVPLSRLVNSLKGVSSRRLRRMRPEVSGRYRRGVLWSPSYFAASCGGAPLDLVRRYVENQRSPGK
;
A
#
# COMPACT_ATOMS: atom_id res chain seq x y z
N MET A 1 -22.89 -4.55 4.99
CA MET A 1 -22.14 -5.79 5.29
C MET A 1 -20.84 -5.35 5.95
N VAL A 2 -20.74 -5.48 7.28
CA VAL A 2 -19.61 -4.95 8.07
C VAL A 2 -18.43 -5.91 7.95
N PRO A 3 -17.20 -5.48 7.64
CA PRO A 3 -16.04 -6.38 7.59
C PRO A 3 -15.56 -6.65 9.02
N TRP A 4 -15.92 -7.81 9.54
CA TRP A 4 -15.39 -8.32 10.81
C TRP A 4 -13.91 -8.70 10.60
N TYR A 5 -13.03 -8.15 11.45
CA TYR A 5 -11.55 -8.14 11.41
C TYR A 5 -10.84 -6.95 10.74
N GLY A 6 -11.46 -5.75 10.74
CA GLY A 6 -10.74 -4.48 10.58
C GLY A 6 -10.48 -3.83 11.95
N TRP A 7 -9.29 -3.29 12.19
CA TRP A 7 -9.05 -2.48 13.39
C TRP A 7 -10.08 -1.35 13.49
N PRO A 8 -10.67 -1.10 14.67
CA PRO A 8 -11.58 0.02 14.85
C PRO A 8 -10.86 1.32 14.51
N VAL A 9 -11.44 2.08 13.57
CA VAL A 9 -11.01 3.43 13.21
C VAL A 9 -11.84 4.39 14.06
N ASP A 10 -11.19 5.29 14.77
CA ASP A 10 -11.87 6.43 15.35
C ASP A 10 -12.20 7.44 14.24
N GLU A 11 -13.46 7.55 13.85
CA GLU A 11 -13.90 8.45 12.77
C GLU A 11 -13.67 9.94 13.09
N SER A 12 -13.47 10.31 14.37
CA SER A 12 -13.20 11.70 14.77
C SER A 12 -11.75 12.12 14.59
N THR A 13 -10.80 11.16 14.62
CA THR A 13 -9.36 11.45 14.55
C THR A 13 -8.63 10.74 13.41
N GLY A 14 -9.24 9.72 12.79
CA GLY A 14 -8.63 8.89 11.76
C GLY A 14 -7.56 7.92 12.27
N TYR A 15 -7.40 7.78 13.59
CA TYR A 15 -6.45 6.85 14.19
C TYR A 15 -7.05 5.45 14.36
N ARG A 16 -6.19 4.43 14.24
CA ARG A 16 -6.48 3.01 14.51
C ARG A 16 -5.85 2.61 15.83
N THR A 17 -6.54 1.76 16.59
CA THR A 17 -6.05 1.29 17.89
C THR A 17 -5.79 -0.21 17.86
N GLY A 18 -4.60 -0.60 18.27
CA GLY A 18 -4.29 -1.98 18.65
C GLY A 18 -4.06 -2.13 20.16
N ARG A 19 -3.80 -3.37 20.60
CA ARG A 19 -3.70 -3.71 22.03
C ARG A 19 -2.71 -2.84 22.83
N HIS A 20 -1.64 -2.38 22.17
CA HIS A 20 -0.55 -1.62 22.80
C HIS A 20 -0.12 -0.41 21.95
N CYS A 21 -0.93 0.02 20.97
CA CYS A 21 -0.55 1.14 20.10
C CYS A 21 -1.78 1.86 19.54
N VAL A 22 -1.62 3.15 19.26
CA VAL A 22 -2.54 3.95 18.44
C VAL A 22 -1.72 4.46 17.26
N PHE A 23 -2.21 4.32 16.04
CA PHE A 23 -1.44 4.59 14.83
C PHE A 23 -2.31 5.11 13.67
N ALA A 24 -1.71 5.91 12.79
CA ALA A 24 -2.28 6.34 11.51
C ALA A 24 -1.23 6.23 10.40
N LEU A 25 -0.67 5.04 10.22
CA LEU A 25 0.38 4.80 9.23
C LEU A 25 -0.23 4.58 7.86
N HIS A 26 -0.08 5.56 6.98
CA HIS A 26 -0.37 5.41 5.56
C HIS A 26 0.91 5.50 4.74
N VAL A 27 0.94 4.76 3.64
CA VAL A 27 2.01 4.80 2.66
C VAL A 27 1.42 4.89 1.26
N HIS A 28 1.96 5.83 0.47
CA HIS A 28 1.79 5.86 -0.97
C HIS A 28 2.90 5.04 -1.61
N LEU A 29 2.49 3.98 -2.31
CA LEU A 29 3.38 3.10 -3.07
C LEU A 29 3.18 3.31 -4.56
N VAL A 30 4.27 3.30 -5.31
CA VAL A 30 4.21 3.24 -6.79
C VAL A 30 4.98 2.03 -7.28
N PHE A 31 4.30 1.19 -8.07
CA PHE A 31 4.92 0.06 -8.76
C PHE A 31 4.92 0.32 -10.27
N VAL A 32 6.12 0.33 -10.84
CA VAL A 32 6.31 0.50 -12.28
C VAL A 32 6.54 -0.86 -12.93
N THR A 33 5.92 -1.08 -14.08
CA THR A 33 6.13 -2.28 -14.88
C THR A 33 7.59 -2.37 -15.33
N LYS A 34 8.05 -3.60 -15.55
CA LYS A 34 9.41 -3.84 -15.99
C LYS A 34 9.60 -3.25 -17.39
N TYR A 35 10.62 -2.39 -17.53
CA TYR A 35 10.90 -1.62 -18.74
C TYR A 35 9.82 -0.61 -19.13
N ARG A 36 8.95 -0.18 -18.21
CA ARG A 36 7.87 0.78 -18.47
C ARG A 36 7.02 0.39 -19.69
N ARG A 37 6.63 -0.88 -19.75
CA ARG A 37 5.80 -1.38 -20.85
C ARG A 37 4.34 -1.07 -20.54
N GLY A 38 3.66 -0.41 -21.46
CA GLY A 38 2.20 -0.18 -21.43
C GLY A 38 1.41 -1.48 -21.55
N VAL A 39 1.31 -2.25 -20.47
CA VAL A 39 0.64 -3.56 -20.40
C VAL A 39 -0.56 -3.57 -19.46
N LEU A 40 -0.75 -2.52 -18.69
CA LEU A 40 -1.81 -2.38 -17.71
C LEU A 40 -3.01 -1.70 -18.37
N SER A 41 -3.87 -2.49 -19.01
CA SER A 41 -5.17 -1.98 -19.44
C SER A 41 -6.05 -1.66 -18.23
N ARG A 42 -7.09 -0.84 -18.41
CA ARG A 42 -8.06 -0.55 -17.34
C ARG A 42 -8.62 -1.83 -16.67
N PRO A 43 -9.04 -2.88 -17.41
CA PRO A 43 -9.42 -4.14 -16.79
C PRO A 43 -8.28 -4.84 -16.00
N ALA A 44 -7.03 -4.68 -16.42
CA ALA A 44 -5.88 -5.22 -15.69
C ALA A 44 -5.63 -4.47 -14.37
N VAL A 45 -5.79 -3.14 -14.36
CA VAL A 45 -5.73 -2.33 -13.13
C VAL A 45 -6.84 -2.73 -12.17
N GLU A 46 -8.05 -2.97 -12.67
CA GLU A 46 -9.17 -3.44 -11.85
C GLU A 46 -8.89 -4.82 -11.21
N ASP A 47 -8.38 -5.78 -11.98
CA ASP A 47 -7.97 -7.07 -11.45
C ASP A 47 -6.86 -6.95 -10.40
N LEU A 48 -5.91 -6.03 -10.64
CA LEU A 48 -4.84 -5.73 -9.70
C LEU A 48 -5.38 -5.14 -8.40
N ARG A 49 -6.36 -4.23 -8.44
CA ARG A 49 -7.03 -3.66 -7.26
C ARG A 49 -7.56 -4.77 -6.36
N HIS A 50 -8.26 -5.75 -6.92
CA HIS A 50 -8.78 -6.89 -6.17
C HIS A 50 -7.68 -7.75 -5.55
N VAL A 51 -6.60 -8.01 -6.29
CA VAL A 51 -5.45 -8.77 -5.78
C VAL A 51 -4.73 -8.02 -4.66
N PHE A 52 -4.51 -6.72 -4.82
CA PHE A 52 -3.87 -5.89 -3.81
C PHE A 52 -4.72 -5.79 -2.55
N ALA A 53 -6.03 -5.58 -2.67
CA ALA A 53 -6.94 -5.55 -1.53
C ALA A 53 -6.87 -6.84 -0.71
N LYS A 54 -6.85 -8.00 -1.39
CA LYS A 54 -6.68 -9.29 -0.72
C LYS A 54 -5.34 -9.42 -0.01
N VAL A 55 -4.24 -9.05 -0.65
CA VAL A 55 -2.91 -9.10 -0.04
C VAL A 55 -2.81 -8.15 1.16
N CYS A 56 -3.37 -6.94 1.06
CA CYS A 56 -3.44 -6.01 2.18
C CYS A 56 -4.21 -6.65 3.35
N HIS A 57 -5.39 -7.21 3.08
CA HIS A 57 -6.18 -7.91 4.10
C HIS A 57 -5.41 -9.04 4.79
N ASP A 58 -4.70 -9.88 4.03
CA ASP A 58 -3.87 -10.96 4.57
C ASP A 58 -2.74 -10.46 5.51
N PHE A 59 -2.38 -9.17 5.40
CA PHE A 59 -1.41 -8.48 6.25
C PHE A 59 -2.05 -7.63 7.35
N GLU A 60 -3.37 -7.75 7.57
CA GLU A 60 -4.15 -6.87 8.47
C GLU A 60 -4.00 -5.38 8.11
N ALA A 61 -3.69 -5.11 6.84
CA ALA A 61 -3.59 -3.80 6.22
C ALA A 61 -4.83 -3.56 5.34
N GLU A 62 -4.99 -2.32 4.91
CA GLU A 62 -6.14 -1.87 4.16
C GLU A 62 -5.67 -1.12 2.92
N LEU A 63 -6.13 -1.57 1.76
CA LEU A 63 -5.99 -0.82 0.52
C LEU A 63 -7.04 0.28 0.52
N VAL A 64 -6.62 1.51 0.77
CA VAL A 64 -7.51 2.68 0.84
C VAL A 64 -7.91 3.10 -0.57
N GLU A 65 -6.93 3.21 -1.48
CA GLU A 65 -7.18 3.56 -2.87
C GLU A 65 -6.14 2.94 -3.80
N CYS A 66 -6.53 2.67 -5.03
CA CYS A 66 -5.65 2.08 -6.04
C CYS A 66 -6.10 2.49 -7.45
N ASP A 67 -5.19 3.13 -8.17
CA ASP A 67 -5.38 3.47 -9.59
C ASP A 67 -4.04 3.37 -10.32
N GLY A 68 -4.04 3.49 -11.65
CA GLY A 68 -2.82 3.44 -12.42
C GLY A 68 -2.99 3.77 -13.89
N GLU A 69 -1.84 3.95 -14.53
CA GLU A 69 -1.72 4.13 -15.97
C GLU A 69 -1.25 2.82 -16.63
N ASP A 70 -0.89 2.88 -17.91
CA ASP A 70 -0.53 1.70 -18.68
C ASP A 70 0.78 1.03 -18.25
N ASP A 71 1.70 1.78 -17.62
CA ASP A 71 3.01 1.31 -17.21
C ASP A 71 3.25 1.34 -15.69
N HIS A 72 2.34 1.85 -14.85
CA HIS A 72 2.52 1.92 -13.40
C HIS A 72 1.19 1.98 -12.61
N VAL A 73 1.24 1.61 -11.32
CA VAL A 73 0.11 1.70 -10.39
C VAL A 73 0.50 2.45 -9.12
N HIS A 74 -0.46 3.22 -8.59
CA HIS A 74 -0.41 3.95 -7.34
C HIS A 74 -1.31 3.25 -6.32
N LEU A 75 -0.79 2.98 -5.12
CA LEU A 75 -1.55 2.40 -4.02
C LEU A 75 -1.43 3.33 -2.81
N LEU A 76 -2.56 3.66 -2.19
CA LEU A 76 -2.62 4.21 -0.84
C LEU A 76 -2.98 3.08 0.12
N VAL A 77 -2.08 2.78 1.06
CA VAL A 77 -2.27 1.67 1.99
C VAL A 77 -2.15 2.16 3.42
N ASN A 78 -3.14 1.83 4.25
CA ASN A 78 -3.06 1.93 5.70
C ASN A 78 -2.57 0.59 6.26
N TYR A 79 -1.54 0.56 7.11
CA TYR A 79 -0.95 -0.69 7.58
C TYR A 79 -0.52 -0.64 9.05
N PRO A 80 -0.55 -1.77 9.79
CA PRO A 80 -0.21 -1.78 11.20
C PRO A 80 1.32 -1.69 11.41
N PRO A 81 1.78 -1.11 12.54
CA PRO A 81 3.21 -0.89 12.81
C PRO A 81 4.03 -2.18 12.92
N LYS A 82 3.37 -3.31 13.22
CA LYS A 82 3.99 -4.64 13.29
C LYS A 82 4.38 -5.21 11.92
N VAL A 83 3.84 -4.66 10.82
CA VAL A 83 4.09 -5.14 9.46
C VAL A 83 5.27 -4.38 8.86
N PRO A 84 6.40 -5.07 8.57
CA PRO A 84 7.49 -4.44 7.83
C PRO A 84 7.03 -4.10 6.40
N LEU A 85 7.15 -2.83 6.01
CA LEU A 85 6.70 -2.36 4.70
C LEU A 85 7.33 -3.15 3.54
N SER A 86 8.60 -3.52 3.66
CA SER A 86 9.31 -4.32 2.67
C SER A 86 8.68 -5.70 2.44
N ARG A 87 8.16 -6.35 3.50
CA ARG A 87 7.45 -7.63 3.38
C ARG A 87 6.11 -7.46 2.67
N LEU A 88 5.36 -6.41 3.01
CA LEU A 88 4.11 -6.08 2.35
C LEU A 88 4.33 -5.80 0.85
N VAL A 89 5.31 -4.96 0.49
CA VAL A 89 5.66 -4.65 -0.90
C VAL A 89 6.08 -5.90 -1.67
N ASN A 90 6.90 -6.76 -1.08
CA ASN A 90 7.32 -8.01 -1.70
C ASN A 90 6.11 -8.92 -2.00
N SER A 91 5.17 -9.03 -1.07
CA SER A 91 3.94 -9.81 -1.26
C SER A 91 3.05 -9.19 -2.33
N LEU A 92 2.80 -7.87 -2.26
CA LEU A 92 2.00 -7.14 -3.24
C LEU A 92 2.52 -7.35 -4.65
N LYS A 93 3.82 -7.12 -4.90
CA LYS A 93 4.44 -7.27 -6.22
C LYS A 93 4.50 -8.74 -6.68
N GLY A 94 4.84 -9.66 -5.79
CA GLY A 94 4.98 -11.09 -6.12
C GLY A 94 3.63 -11.73 -6.47
N VAL A 95 2.63 -11.55 -5.60
CA VAL A 95 1.30 -12.15 -5.78
C VAL A 95 0.59 -11.52 -6.98
N SER A 96 0.62 -10.20 -7.12
CA SER A 96 0.00 -9.51 -8.28
C SER A 96 0.61 -9.94 -9.60
N SER A 97 1.94 -9.99 -9.71
CA SER A 97 2.64 -10.45 -10.93
C SER A 97 2.21 -11.86 -11.33
N ARG A 98 2.10 -12.78 -10.36
CA ARG A 98 1.66 -14.17 -10.61
C ARG A 98 0.18 -14.24 -10.98
N ARG A 99 -0.69 -13.56 -10.22
CA ARG A 99 -2.15 -13.62 -10.43
C ARG A 99 -2.55 -12.96 -11.73
N LEU A 100 -2.04 -11.77 -12.03
CA LEU A 100 -2.38 -11.04 -13.25
C LEU A 100 -2.01 -11.84 -14.49
N ARG A 101 -0.80 -12.41 -14.55
CA ARG A 101 -0.37 -13.27 -15.67
C ARG A 101 -1.24 -14.49 -15.90
N ARG A 102 -1.85 -15.04 -14.84
CA ARG A 102 -2.76 -16.18 -14.93
C ARG A 102 -4.15 -15.75 -15.41
N MET A 103 -4.63 -14.58 -14.98
CA MET A 103 -5.92 -14.03 -15.41
C MET A 103 -5.84 -13.44 -16.82
N ARG A 104 -4.65 -12.96 -17.22
CA ARG A 104 -4.39 -12.23 -18.46
C ARG A 104 -3.18 -12.80 -19.19
N PRO A 105 -3.32 -13.93 -19.92
CA PRO A 105 -2.24 -14.52 -20.69
C PRO A 105 -1.60 -13.56 -21.71
N GLU A 106 -2.35 -12.58 -22.21
CA GLU A 106 -1.88 -11.53 -23.12
C GLU A 106 -0.77 -10.66 -22.52
N VAL A 107 -0.74 -10.50 -21.19
CA VAL A 107 0.33 -9.80 -20.47
C VAL A 107 1.60 -10.66 -20.39
N SER A 108 1.45 -11.99 -20.32
CA SER A 108 2.57 -12.93 -20.17
C SER A 108 3.47 -12.99 -21.41
N GLY A 109 2.88 -12.95 -22.61
CA GLY A 109 3.63 -12.96 -23.88
C GLY A 109 4.58 -11.77 -24.06
N ARG A 110 4.35 -10.68 -23.32
CA ARG A 110 5.18 -9.48 -23.35
C ARG A 110 6.41 -9.55 -22.43
N TYR A 111 6.66 -10.63 -21.68
CA TYR A 111 7.85 -10.73 -20.82
C TYR A 111 8.59 -12.07 -20.95
N ARG A 112 9.82 -12.06 -21.50
CA ARG A 112 10.66 -13.27 -21.66
C ARG A 112 10.95 -14.03 -20.36
N ARG A 113 10.88 -13.37 -19.20
CA ARG A 113 11.16 -13.96 -17.87
C ARG A 113 9.95 -14.01 -16.93
N GLY A 114 8.75 -13.65 -17.40
CA GLY A 114 7.56 -13.66 -16.55
C GLY A 114 7.66 -12.72 -15.34
N VAL A 115 8.24 -11.53 -15.51
CA VAL A 115 8.35 -10.53 -14.45
C VAL A 115 7.56 -9.30 -14.87
N LEU A 116 6.47 -9.00 -14.16
CA LEU A 116 5.62 -7.83 -14.42
C LEU A 116 6.26 -6.53 -13.94
N TRP A 117 6.77 -6.50 -12.71
CA TRP A 117 7.23 -5.26 -12.06
C TRP A 117 8.75 -5.04 -12.20
N SER A 118 9.17 -3.78 -12.24
CA SER A 118 10.54 -3.39 -11.92
C SER A 118 10.94 -3.93 -10.54
N PRO A 119 12.22 -4.25 -10.26
CA PRO A 119 12.65 -4.57 -8.90
C PRO A 119 12.43 -3.40 -7.93
N SER A 120 12.57 -2.15 -8.39
CA SER A 120 12.37 -0.95 -7.58
C SER A 120 10.90 -0.65 -7.28
N TYR A 121 10.64 0.15 -6.24
CA TYR A 121 9.34 0.73 -5.92
C TYR A 121 9.56 2.08 -5.25
N PHE A 122 8.56 2.96 -5.34
CA PHE A 122 8.50 4.18 -4.55
C PHE A 122 7.68 3.93 -3.29
N ALA A 123 8.06 4.58 -2.19
CA ALA A 123 7.30 4.62 -0.95
C ALA A 123 7.42 6.01 -0.32
N ALA A 124 6.28 6.64 -0.06
CA ALA A 124 6.20 7.87 0.73
C ALA A 124 5.18 7.71 1.85
N SER A 125 5.54 8.14 3.05
CA SER A 125 4.59 8.26 4.16
C SER A 125 3.51 9.29 3.81
N CYS A 126 2.25 8.97 4.11
CA CYS A 126 1.12 9.87 3.89
C CYS A 126 0.30 10.04 5.18
N GLY A 127 -0.39 11.17 5.28
CA GLY A 127 -1.27 11.47 6.41
C GLY A 127 -0.56 12.00 7.65
N GLY A 128 -1.34 12.65 8.52
CA GLY A 128 -0.87 13.34 9.72
C GLY A 128 -0.67 14.84 9.53
N ALA A 129 -0.39 15.52 10.65
CA ALA A 129 -0.01 16.92 10.65
C ALA A 129 1.31 17.12 9.85
N PRO A 130 1.50 18.28 9.19
CA PRO A 130 2.76 18.62 8.56
C PRO A 130 3.94 18.38 9.50
N LEU A 131 5.07 17.88 9.00
CA LEU A 131 6.24 17.55 9.84
C LEU A 131 6.68 18.72 10.72
N ASP A 132 6.60 19.95 10.20
CA ASP A 132 6.93 21.15 10.96
C ASP A 132 5.97 21.38 12.13
N LEU A 133 4.69 21.06 11.96
CA LEU A 133 3.69 21.18 13.03
C LEU A 133 3.93 20.12 14.12
N VAL A 134 4.26 18.87 13.74
CA VAL A 134 4.62 17.81 14.69
C VAL A 134 5.91 18.18 15.43
N ARG A 135 6.92 18.70 14.72
CA ARG A 135 8.19 19.15 15.32
C ARG A 135 7.93 20.23 16.37
N ARG A 136 7.19 21.29 16.00
CA ARG A 136 6.83 22.36 16.93
C ARG A 136 6.04 21.83 18.12
N TYR A 137 5.12 20.89 17.90
CA TYR A 137 4.37 20.28 19.00
C TYR A 137 5.30 19.57 19.98
N VAL A 138 6.26 18.76 19.49
CA VAL A 138 7.23 18.04 20.33
C VAL A 138 8.16 19.00 21.06
N GLU A 139 8.65 20.06 20.41
CA GLU A 139 9.52 21.08 21.03
C GLU A 139 8.81 21.84 22.16
N ASN A 140 7.50 22.04 22.03
CA ASN A 140 6.68 22.74 23.03
C ASN A 140 6.04 21.79 24.06
N GLN A 141 6.30 20.48 23.99
CA GLN A 141 5.88 19.56 25.05
C GLN A 141 6.65 19.84 26.33
N ARG A 142 5.95 19.76 27.47
CA ARG A 142 6.58 19.92 28.78
C ARG A 142 7.64 18.85 28.97
N SER A 143 8.89 19.27 29.13
CA SER A 143 9.95 18.37 29.60
C SER A 143 9.70 18.02 31.06
N PRO A 144 9.77 16.74 31.47
CA PRO A 144 9.74 16.37 32.87
C PRO A 144 10.88 17.08 33.61
N GLY A 145 10.53 17.93 34.59
CA GLY A 145 11.40 18.60 35.58
C GLY A 145 12.78 19.06 35.10
N LYS A 146 12.92 20.34 34.74
CA LYS A 146 14.14 21.06 35.09
C LYS A 146 14.11 21.42 36.57
#